data_AF-A0A2G5UBW3-F1
#
_entry.id   AF-A0A2G5UBW3-F1
#
_cell.length_a   1.000
_cell.length_b   1.000
_cell.length_c   1.000
_cell.angle_alpha   90.00
_cell.angle_beta   90.00
_cell.angle_gamma   90.00
#
_symmetry.space_group_name_H-M   'P 1'
#
loop_
_entity.id
_entity.type
_entity.pdbx_description
1 polymer ?
#
loop_
_entity_poly.entity_id
_entity_poly.type
_entity_poly.pdbx_seq_one_letter_code
_entity_poly.pdbx_strand_id
1 'polypeptide(L)'
;MLGEIEEHLGATISTVDSDFSVPIDEFDGKVIYGEKRSGGANFATHVLSLATSAAQLADLETKMQLEYLKNNQHVFAVPAL
;
A
#
# COMPACT_ATOMS: atom_id res chain seq x y z
N MET A 1 26.51 33.00 7.58
CA MET A 1 25.93 31.76 6.99
C MET A 1 25.37 30.72 8.00
N LEU A 2 24.80 31.18 9.12
CA LEU A 2 23.68 30.50 9.80
C LEU A 2 22.73 31.61 10.27
N GLY A 3 23.29 32.69 10.83
CA GLY A 3 22.55 33.91 11.18
C GLY A 3 21.80 34.59 10.02
N GLU A 4 22.39 34.69 8.82
CA GLU A 4 21.66 35.19 7.62
C GLU A 4 20.45 34.31 7.24
N ILE A 5 20.53 33.00 7.53
CA ILE A 5 19.46 32.04 7.25
C ILE A 5 18.36 32.17 8.32
N GLU A 6 18.73 32.32 9.59
CA GLU A 6 17.81 32.56 10.71
C GLU A 6 17.07 33.90 10.57
N GLU A 7 17.77 34.94 10.12
CA GLU A 7 17.18 36.25 9.84
C GLU A 7 16.17 36.19 8.68
N HIS A 8 16.48 35.41 7.64
CA HIS A 8 15.56 35.21 6.52
C HIS A 8 14.34 34.36 6.90
N LEU A 9 14.51 33.35 7.76
CA LEU A 9 13.43 32.48 8.24
C LEU A 9 12.60 33.12 9.37
N GLY A 10 13.13 34.17 10.03
CA GLY A 10 12.53 34.78 11.22
C GLY A 10 12.50 33.85 12.43
N ALA A 11 13.32 32.80 12.43
CA ALA A 11 13.32 31.75 13.44
C ALA A 11 14.74 31.37 13.83
N THR A 12 14.96 31.16 15.13
CA THR A 12 16.23 30.66 15.67
C THR A 12 16.27 29.14 15.50
N ILE A 13 17.33 28.64 14.88
CA ILE A 13 17.55 27.21 14.65
C ILE A 13 18.30 26.66 15.86
N SER A 14 17.64 25.80 16.63
CA SER A 14 18.25 25.14 17.78
C SER A 14 19.35 24.18 17.34
N THR A 15 20.56 24.38 17.89
CA THR A 15 21.67 23.44 17.72
C THR A 15 21.49 22.28 18.68
N VAL A 16 21.53 21.05 18.17
CA VAL A 16 21.54 19.83 18.98
C VAL A 16 22.98 19.35 19.20
N ASP A 17 23.27 18.83 20.39
CA ASP A 17 24.58 18.22 20.69
C ASP A 17 24.74 16.89 19.94
N SER A 18 25.98 16.41 19.82
CA SER A 18 26.31 15.14 19.14
C SER A 18 25.67 13.90 19.78
N ASP A 19 25.10 14.05 20.98
CA ASP A 19 24.42 13.01 21.75
C ASP A 19 22.89 12.99 21.51
N PHE A 20 22.41 13.74 20.51
CA PHE A 20 21.00 13.76 20.13
C PHE A 20 20.59 12.41 19.53
N SER A 21 19.87 11.61 20.32
CA SER A 21 19.25 10.38 19.86
C SER A 21 18.08 10.72 18.93
N VAL A 22 18.31 10.62 17.62
CA VAL A 22 17.25 10.70 16.61
C VAL A 22 16.31 9.50 16.85
N PRO A 23 15.00 9.73 17.04
CA PRO A 23 14.05 8.63 17.12
C PRO A 23 14.16 7.79 15.85
N ILE A 24 14.50 6.51 16.02
CA ILE A 24 14.52 5.57 14.91
C ILE A 24 13.06 5.36 14.52
N ASP A 25 12.64 5.94 13.39
CA ASP A 25 11.37 5.59 12.78
C ASP A 25 11.42 4.09 12.43
N GLU A 26 10.57 3.29 13.09
CA GLU A 26 10.54 1.83 12.98
C GLU A 26 10.11 1.33 11.57
N PHE A 27 9.86 2.24 10.63
CA PHE A 27 9.46 1.91 9.27
C PHE A 27 10.65 1.98 8.29
N ASP A 28 11.66 1.15 8.52
CA ASP A 28 12.82 0.94 7.64
C ASP A 28 12.48 0.10 6.40
N GLY A 29 11.38 0.40 5.70
CA GLY A 29 10.99 -0.20 4.42
C GLY A 29 10.76 -1.72 4.39
N LYS A 30 10.99 -2.43 5.51
CA LYS A 30 10.88 -3.89 5.60
C LYS A 30 9.50 -4.26 6.15
N VAL A 31 8.56 -4.44 5.24
CA VAL A 31 7.25 -5.02 5.56
C VAL A 31 7.46 -6.50 5.92
N ILE A 32 7.54 -6.82 7.20
CA ILE A 32 7.50 -8.20 7.69
C ILE A 32 6.03 -8.66 7.61
N TYR A 33 5.70 -9.43 6.57
CA TYR A 33 4.43 -10.15 6.54
C TYR A 33 4.49 -11.30 7.55
N GLY A 34 3.57 -11.32 8.51
CA GLY A 34 3.29 -12.50 9.34
C GLY A 34 3.52 -12.37 10.85
N GLU A 35 4.19 -11.33 11.34
CA GLU A 35 4.33 -11.10 12.78
C GLU A 35 3.36 -10.02 13.24
N LYS A 36 2.29 -10.44 13.93
CA LYS A 36 1.31 -9.52 14.52
C LYS A 36 1.95 -8.83 15.71
N ARG A 37 2.44 -7.59 15.56
CA ARG A 37 2.90 -6.78 16.71
C ARG A 37 1.80 -6.72 17.76
N SER A 38 2.13 -7.12 18.98
CA SER A 38 1.30 -6.96 20.18
C SER A 38 1.20 -5.47 20.52
N GLY A 39 0.22 -4.78 19.92
CA GLY A 39 -0.01 -3.34 20.12
C GLY A 39 0.14 -2.47 18.88
N GLY A 40 -0.06 -3.00 17.68
CA GLY A 40 -0.14 -2.19 16.45
C GLY A 40 -1.32 -1.21 16.51
N ALA A 41 -1.08 0.04 16.10
CA ALA A 41 -2.13 1.06 16.02
C ALA A 41 -3.35 0.52 15.26
N ASN A 42 -4.55 0.79 15.79
CA ASN A 42 -5.82 0.45 15.18
C ASN A 42 -6.03 1.31 13.92
N PHE A 43 -5.23 1.08 12.88
CA PHE A 43 -5.54 1.58 11.56
C PHE A 43 -6.81 0.83 11.14
N ALA A 44 -7.95 1.53 11.15
CA ALA A 44 -9.18 1.06 10.55
C ALA A 44 -8.81 0.59 9.14
N THR A 45 -8.75 -0.73 8.98
CA THR A 45 -7.95 -1.35 7.94
C THR A 45 -8.47 -0.93 6.57
N HIS A 46 -7.59 -0.43 5.70
CA HIS A 46 -7.92 -0.19 4.29
C HIS A 46 -8.55 -1.42 3.62
N VAL A 47 -8.36 -2.62 4.18
CA VAL A 47 -9.09 -3.85 3.84
C VAL A 47 -10.61 -3.62 3.70
N LEU A 48 -11.25 -2.89 4.63
CA LEU A 48 -12.68 -2.59 4.55
C LEU A 48 -13.00 -1.65 3.38
N SER A 49 -12.13 -0.66 3.12
CA SER A 49 -12.29 0.24 1.96
C SER A 49 -12.06 -0.46 0.62
N LEU A 50 -11.18 -1.46 0.58
CA LEU A 50 -10.87 -2.22 -0.64
C LEU A 50 -11.86 -3.36 -0.90
N ALA A 51 -12.63 -3.80 0.11
CA ALA A 51 -13.55 -4.94 -0.03
C ALA A 51 -14.54 -4.77 -1.19
N THR A 52 -15.12 -3.58 -1.34
CA THR A 52 -16.07 -3.29 -2.42
C THR A 52 -15.40 -3.33 -3.79
N SER A 53 -14.22 -2.72 -3.93
CA SER A 53 -13.47 -2.73 -5.20
C SER A 53 -13.01 -4.14 -5.57
N ALA A 54 -12.55 -4.93 -4.58
CA ALA A 54 -12.16 -6.32 -4.80
C ALA A 54 -13.33 -7.19 -5.27
N ALA A 55 -14.52 -7.01 -4.68
CA ALA A 55 -15.72 -7.72 -5.11
C ALA A 55 -16.13 -7.36 -6.55
N GLN A 56 -16.08 -6.06 -6.91
CA GLN A 56 -16.38 -5.60 -8.26
C GLN A 56 -15.39 -6.15 -9.29
N LEU A 57 -14.10 -6.24 -8.94
CA LEU A 57 -13.09 -6.83 -9.81
C LEU A 57 -13.37 -8.33 -10.05
N ALA A 58 -13.74 -9.08 -9.01
CA ALA A 58 -14.07 -10.50 -9.13
C ALA A 58 -15.28 -10.74 -10.05
N ASP A 59 -16.30 -9.87 -9.98
CA ASP A 59 -17.47 -9.94 -10.86
C ASP A 59 -17.11 -9.67 -12.32
N LEU A 60 -16.27 -8.65 -12.57
CA LEU A 60 -15.80 -8.30 -13.92
C LEU A 60 -14.93 -9.41 -14.51
N GLU A 61 -14.03 -9.98 -13.71
CA GLU A 61 -13.19 -11.10 -14.10
C GLU A 61 -14.04 -12.30 -14.52
N THR A 62 -15.02 -12.68 -13.70
CA THR A 62 -15.92 -13.81 -13.99
C THR A 62 -16.69 -13.58 -15.30
N LYS A 63 -17.20 -12.36 -15.51
CA LYS A 63 -17.89 -12.00 -16.77
C LYS A 63 -16.96 -12.10 -17.97
N MET A 64 -15.74 -11.59 -17.86
CA MET A 64 -14.76 -11.63 -18.94
C MET A 64 -14.37 -13.06 -19.30
N GLN A 65 -14.14 -13.93 -18.30
CA GLN A 65 -13.83 -15.33 -18.51
C GLN A 65 -15.00 -16.08 -19.18
N LEU A 66 -16.24 -15.84 -18.74
CA LEU A 66 -17.42 -16.43 -19.37
C LEU A 66 -17.61 -15.98 -20.82
N GLU A 67 -17.43 -14.70 -21.11
CA GLU A 67 -17.49 -14.17 -22.48
C GLU A 67 -16.39 -14.77 -23.36
N TYR A 68 -15.17 -14.90 -22.84
CA TYR A 68 -14.08 -15.56 -23.54
C TYR A 68 -14.42 -17.01 -23.90
N LEU A 69 -14.96 -17.77 -22.94
CA LEU A 69 -15.36 -19.16 -23.18
C LEU A 69 -16.47 -19.26 -24.22
N LYS A 70 -17.50 -18.40 -24.16
CA LYS A 70 -18.57 -18.34 -25.17
C LYS A 70 -18.01 -18.06 -26.57
N ASN A 71 -17.17 -17.04 -26.70
CA ASN A 71 -16.61 -16.64 -28.00
C ASN A 71 -15.70 -17.72 -28.58
N ASN A 72 -15.00 -18.46 -27.74
CA ASN A 72 -14.08 -19.53 -28.15
C ASN A 72 -14.68 -20.93 -28.05
N GLN A 73 -16.01 -21.08 -27.91
CA GLN A 73 -16.68 -22.38 -27.85
C GLN A 73 -16.32 -23.27 -29.04
N HIS A 74 -16.15 -22.68 -30.23
CA HIS A 74 -15.78 -23.38 -31.45
C HIS A 74 -14.34 -23.94 -31.42
N VAL A 75 -13.44 -23.35 -30.63
CA VAL A 75 -12.06 -23.84 -30.43
C VAL A 75 -12.03 -24.98 -29.41
N PHE A 76 -12.93 -24.95 -28.43
CA PHE A 76 -13.01 -25.94 -27.36
C PHE A 76 -14.03 -27.07 -27.64
N ALA A 77 -14.79 -26.98 -28.73
CA ALA A 77 -15.69 -28.04 -29.16
C ALA A 77 -14.86 -29.25 -29.63
N VAL A 78 -14.93 -30.34 -28.86
CA VAL A 78 -14.37 -31.64 -29.24
C VAL A 78 -15.11 -32.12 -30.49
N PRO A 79 -14.42 -32.58 -31.55
CA PRO A 79 -15.07 -33.13 -32.72
C PRO A 79 -15.93 -34.33 -32.29
N ALA A 80 -17.22 -34.32 -32.62
CA ALA A 80 -18.06 -35.48 -32.43
C ALA A 80 -17.52 -36.63 -33.30
N LEU A 81 -17.09 -37.71 -32.64
CA LEU A 81 -16.77 -39.01 -33.27
C LEU A 81 -18.05 -39.71 -33.74
#